data_AF-A0A3E0KBX8-F1
#
_entry.id   AF-A0A3E0KBX8-F1
#
_cell.length_a   1.000
_cell.length_b   1.000
_cell.length_c   1.000
_cell.angle_alpha   90.00
_cell.angle_beta   90.00
_cell.angle_gamma   90.00
#
_symmetry.space_group_name_H-M   'P 1'
#
loop_
_entity.id
_entity.type
_entity.pdbx_description
1 polymer ?
#
loop_
_entity_poly.entity_id
_entity_poly.type
_entity_poly.pdbx_seq_one_letter_code
_entity_poly.pdbx_strand_id
1 'polypeptide(L)'
;MSLLKPRDIANVQFRTAWRGYNEADVDEFVQKMVGAYETLYHEYQKLQEEYGRLQARLEEYSQTEVQIDQTLAFARQAAREAKDAAEQHAKAILAKAELEAENIVRKAQRRVEEYTERALAVARQEALFRARLVEILDDYKALLERGRDEARQLTKAVAELADDAAAAADFDDLAEDGLPADEGPAGGDEDADDWPGDHRDGADDFDADDLDLEPTRRMEAVRRPGTEA
;
A
#
# COMPACT_ATOMS: atom_id res chain seq x y z
N MET A 1 83.11 16.04 -19.68
CA MET A 1 84.39 15.93 -18.93
C MET A 1 84.55 14.47 -18.55
N SER A 2 85.55 13.77 -19.07
CA SER A 2 85.80 12.38 -18.71
C SER A 2 86.39 12.34 -17.31
N LEU A 3 85.64 11.80 -16.35
CA LEU A 3 86.13 11.53 -15.00
C LEU A 3 87.25 10.49 -15.10
N LEU A 4 88.47 10.90 -14.79
CA LEU A 4 89.62 10.00 -14.64
C LEU A 4 89.31 9.02 -13.52
N LYS A 5 89.52 7.73 -13.75
CA LYS A 5 89.47 6.74 -12.66
C LYS A 5 90.76 6.82 -11.86
N PRO A 6 90.76 6.38 -10.59
CA PRO A 6 91.99 6.41 -9.80
C PRO A 6 93.17 5.66 -10.45
N ARG A 7 92.88 4.55 -11.17
CA ARG A 7 93.86 3.83 -12.01
C ARG A 7 94.43 4.65 -13.16
N ASP A 8 93.68 5.63 -13.67
CA ASP A 8 94.13 6.48 -14.77
C ASP A 8 95.14 7.53 -14.28
N ILE A 9 95.01 7.96 -13.01
CA ILE A 9 95.96 8.88 -12.34
C ILE A 9 97.26 8.16 -11.98
N ALA A 10 97.17 6.90 -11.54
CA ALA A 10 98.33 6.08 -11.19
C ALA A 10 99.22 5.70 -12.40
N ASN A 11 98.67 5.71 -13.63
CA ASN A 11 99.39 5.35 -14.84
C ASN A 11 99.89 6.56 -15.66
N VAL A 12 99.81 7.77 -15.11
CA VAL A 12 100.29 8.97 -15.80
C VAL A 12 101.81 8.99 -15.80
N GLN A 13 102.41 8.99 -17.00
CA GLN A 13 103.86 9.16 -17.17
C GLN A 13 104.19 10.62 -17.47
N PHE A 14 105.02 11.23 -16.62
CA PHE A 14 105.49 12.60 -16.82
C PHE A 14 106.75 12.62 -17.71
N ARG A 15 106.88 13.65 -18.55
CA ARG A 15 108.07 13.85 -19.39
C ARG A 15 109.20 14.49 -18.58
N THR A 16 110.42 13.96 -18.67
CA THR A 16 111.60 14.51 -17.98
C THR A 16 112.14 15.75 -18.72
N ALA A 17 112.49 16.81 -17.99
CA ALA A 17 113.04 18.05 -18.54
C ALA A 17 114.30 18.49 -17.76
N TRP A 18 115.22 19.20 -18.42
CA TRP A 18 116.54 19.59 -17.87
C TRP A 18 116.48 20.46 -16.60
N ARG A 19 115.31 21.03 -16.26
CA ARG A 19 115.02 21.71 -14.98
C ARG A 19 113.63 21.30 -14.45
N GLY A 20 113.39 20.00 -14.35
CA GLY A 20 112.13 19.42 -13.86
C GLY A 20 112.07 19.21 -12.35
N TYR A 21 110.89 18.85 -11.86
CA TYR A 21 110.70 18.37 -10.48
C TYR A 21 111.41 17.03 -10.26
N ASN A 22 111.78 16.76 -9.01
CA ASN A 22 112.35 15.48 -8.61
C ASN A 22 111.31 14.36 -8.76
N GLU A 23 111.66 13.31 -9.51
CA GLU A 23 110.78 12.19 -9.82
C GLU A 23 110.28 11.47 -8.55
N ALA A 24 111.14 11.29 -7.55
CA ALA A 24 110.78 10.62 -6.29
C ALA A 24 109.74 11.41 -5.46
N ASP A 25 109.90 12.74 -5.40
CA ASP A 25 108.96 13.61 -4.66
C ASP A 25 107.61 13.71 -5.39
N VAL A 26 107.63 13.69 -6.73
CA VAL A 26 106.42 13.66 -7.56
C VAL A 26 105.68 12.33 -7.39
N ASP A 27 106.38 11.19 -7.42
CA ASP A 27 105.77 9.88 -7.24
C ASP A 27 105.12 9.71 -5.86
N GLU A 28 105.77 10.17 -4.78
CA GLU A 28 105.17 10.14 -3.44
C GLU A 28 103.90 11.01 -3.37
N PHE A 29 103.93 12.19 -4.00
CA PHE A 29 102.75 13.07 -4.07
C PHE A 29 101.62 12.44 -4.90
N VAL A 30 101.94 11.83 -6.04
CA VAL A 30 100.97 11.13 -6.89
C VAL A 30 100.33 9.97 -6.14
N GLN A 31 101.09 9.17 -5.38
CA GLN A 31 100.53 8.10 -4.55
C GLN A 31 99.55 8.62 -3.49
N LYS A 32 99.89 9.71 -2.79
CA LYS A 32 98.98 10.36 -1.83
C LYS A 32 97.72 10.87 -2.52
N MET A 33 97.86 11.49 -3.70
CA MET A 33 96.73 11.97 -4.50
C MET A 33 95.82 10.83 -4.97
N VAL A 34 96.40 9.71 -5.42
CA VAL A 34 95.64 8.53 -5.84
C VAL A 34 94.82 7.97 -4.69
N GLY A 35 95.40 7.81 -3.49
CA GLY A 35 94.64 7.30 -2.32
C GLY A 35 93.51 8.22 -1.87
N ALA A 36 93.74 9.54 -1.85
CA ALA A 36 92.70 10.52 -1.55
C ALA A 36 91.58 10.51 -2.63
N TYR A 37 91.96 10.39 -3.89
CA TYR A 37 91.02 10.35 -5.00
C TYR A 37 90.24 9.03 -5.06
N GLU A 38 90.83 7.88 -4.72
CA GLU A 38 90.12 6.60 -4.56
C GLU A 38 89.01 6.70 -3.52
N THR A 39 89.33 7.28 -2.36
CA THR A 39 88.35 7.49 -1.28
C THR A 39 87.20 8.37 -1.75
N LEU A 40 87.51 9.52 -2.35
CA LEU A 40 86.52 10.45 -2.89
C LEU A 40 85.67 9.81 -4.00
N TYR A 41 86.29 9.02 -4.88
CA TYR A 41 85.60 8.35 -5.97
C TYR A 41 84.64 7.27 -5.46
N HIS A 42 85.02 6.52 -4.43
CA HIS A 42 84.12 5.57 -3.78
C HIS A 42 82.95 6.25 -3.07
N GLU A 43 83.18 7.35 -2.38
CA GLU A 43 82.11 8.14 -1.77
C GLU A 43 81.16 8.72 -2.83
N TYR A 44 81.70 9.22 -3.93
CA TYR A 44 80.91 9.70 -5.07
C TYR A 44 80.03 8.61 -5.66
N GLN A 45 80.57 7.39 -5.85
CA GLN A 45 79.79 6.25 -6.34
C GLN A 45 78.65 5.89 -5.38
N LYS A 46 78.93 5.79 -4.07
CA LYS A 46 77.89 5.53 -3.07
C LYS A 46 76.79 6.59 -3.09
N LEU A 47 77.19 7.86 -3.16
CA LEU A 47 76.24 8.97 -3.19
C LEU A 47 75.39 8.97 -4.47
N GLN A 48 75.98 8.60 -5.62
CA GLN A 48 75.24 8.44 -6.87
C GLN A 48 74.24 7.28 -6.81
N GLU A 49 74.62 6.14 -6.22
CA GLU A 49 73.70 5.02 -6.01
C GLU A 49 72.54 5.41 -5.07
N GLU A 50 72.84 6.08 -3.95
CA GLU A 50 71.81 6.56 -3.03
C GLU A 50 70.89 7.60 -3.68
N TYR A 51 71.45 8.52 -4.46
CA TYR A 51 70.69 9.51 -5.22
C TYR A 51 69.75 8.85 -6.22
N GLY A 52 70.24 7.88 -7.00
CA GLY A 52 69.41 7.11 -7.92
C GLY A 52 68.28 6.36 -7.21
N ARG A 53 68.57 5.74 -6.06
CA ARG A 53 67.56 5.07 -5.23
C ARG A 53 66.51 6.05 -4.71
N LEU A 54 66.91 7.24 -4.27
CA LEU A 54 65.99 8.28 -3.79
C LEU A 54 65.13 8.83 -4.93
N GLN A 55 65.70 9.05 -6.12
CA GLN A 55 64.95 9.45 -7.30
C GLN A 55 63.89 8.42 -7.68
N ALA A 56 64.25 7.14 -7.73
CA ALA A 56 63.30 6.07 -8.05
C ALA A 56 62.12 6.02 -7.06
N ARG A 57 62.38 6.17 -5.76
CA ARG A 57 61.33 6.26 -4.74
C ARG A 57 60.46 7.50 -4.89
N LEU A 58 61.06 8.64 -5.21
CA LEU A 58 60.31 9.87 -5.43
C LEU A 58 59.34 9.72 -6.62
N GLU A 59 59.80 9.09 -7.68
CA GLU A 59 58.98 8.83 -8.87
C GLU A 59 57.84 7.84 -8.58
N GLU A 60 58.12 6.78 -7.82
CA GLU A 60 57.09 5.84 -7.33
C GLU A 60 56.03 6.55 -6.47
N TYR A 61 56.45 7.42 -5.54
CA TYR A 61 55.52 8.21 -4.73
C TYR A 61 54.70 9.17 -5.57
N SER A 62 55.31 9.85 -6.54
CA SER A 62 54.58 10.75 -7.45
C SER A 62 53.53 10.00 -8.28
N GLN A 63 53.86 8.80 -8.78
CA GLN A 63 52.89 7.97 -9.49
C GLN A 63 51.74 7.50 -8.57
N THR A 64 52.07 7.12 -7.34
CA THR A 64 51.08 6.70 -6.34
C THR A 64 50.14 7.85 -5.96
N GLU A 65 50.68 9.06 -5.77
CA GLU A 65 49.89 10.27 -5.49
C GLU A 65 48.88 10.55 -6.61
N VAL A 66 49.32 10.48 -7.87
CA VAL A 66 48.42 10.64 -9.03
C VAL A 66 47.31 9.59 -9.04
N GLN A 67 47.62 8.33 -8.73
CA GLN A 67 46.62 7.26 -8.66
C GLN A 67 45.62 7.47 -7.53
N ILE A 68 46.08 7.93 -6.36
CA ILE A 68 45.22 8.26 -5.22
C ILE A 68 44.28 9.41 -5.59
N ASP A 69 44.79 10.45 -6.22
CA ASP A 69 43.98 11.60 -6.66
C ASP A 69 42.92 11.19 -7.68
N GLN A 70 43.29 10.37 -8.66
CA GLN A 70 42.34 9.81 -9.63
C GLN A 70 41.28 8.95 -8.95
N THR A 71 41.68 8.09 -8.03
CA THR A 71 40.75 7.21 -7.28
C THR A 71 39.81 8.03 -6.40
N LEU A 72 40.31 9.08 -5.75
CA LEU A 72 39.52 9.97 -4.92
C LEU A 72 38.55 10.80 -5.76
N ALA A 73 38.98 11.28 -6.93
CA ALA A 73 38.11 11.98 -7.87
C ALA A 73 36.98 11.06 -8.35
N PHE A 74 37.32 9.82 -8.74
CA PHE A 74 36.35 8.81 -9.13
C PHE A 74 35.37 8.48 -8.00
N ALA A 75 35.86 8.25 -6.78
CA ALA A 75 35.01 7.98 -5.61
C ALA A 75 34.06 9.15 -5.31
N ARG A 76 34.53 10.40 -5.41
CA ARG A 76 33.70 11.60 -5.26
C ARG A 76 32.65 11.70 -6.36
N GLN A 77 32.99 11.37 -7.59
CA GLN A 77 32.05 11.35 -8.72
C GLN A 77 30.98 10.28 -8.53
N ALA A 78 31.38 9.04 -8.23
CA ALA A 78 30.45 7.93 -7.96
C ALA A 78 29.50 8.25 -6.79
N ALA A 79 30.01 8.89 -5.73
CA ALA A 79 29.18 9.32 -4.61
C ALA A 79 28.15 10.40 -5.02
N ARG A 80 28.53 11.35 -5.89
CA ARG A 80 27.60 12.36 -6.43
C ARG A 80 26.54 11.72 -7.31
N GLU A 81 26.94 10.86 -8.24
CA GLU A 81 26.02 10.14 -9.13
C GLU A 81 25.02 9.28 -8.34
N ALA A 82 25.50 8.56 -7.32
CA ALA A 82 24.64 7.78 -6.43
C ALA A 82 23.64 8.65 -5.66
N LYS A 83 24.09 9.82 -5.18
CA LYS A 83 23.23 10.79 -4.49
C LYS A 83 22.17 11.36 -5.45
N ASP A 84 22.57 11.80 -6.62
CA ASP A 84 21.67 12.38 -7.62
C ASP A 84 20.63 11.35 -8.09
N ALA A 85 21.04 10.10 -8.31
CA ALA A 85 20.14 9.00 -8.65
C ALA A 85 19.13 8.73 -7.52
N ALA A 86 19.58 8.70 -6.27
CA ALA A 86 18.71 8.51 -5.10
C ALA A 86 17.70 9.66 -4.97
N GLU A 87 18.12 10.91 -5.17
CA GLU A 87 17.24 12.08 -5.16
C GLU A 87 16.19 12.03 -6.28
N GLN A 88 16.57 11.62 -7.49
CA GLN A 88 15.63 11.44 -8.60
C GLN A 88 14.63 10.32 -8.32
N HIS A 89 15.10 9.17 -7.81
CA HIS A 89 14.24 8.06 -7.41
C HIS A 89 13.25 8.48 -6.32
N ALA A 90 13.70 9.22 -5.30
CA ALA A 90 12.84 9.72 -4.24
C ALA A 90 11.76 10.65 -4.79
N LYS A 91 12.12 11.60 -5.67
CA LYS A 91 11.16 12.48 -6.35
C LYS A 91 10.14 11.70 -7.17
N ALA A 92 10.57 10.68 -7.91
CA ALA A 92 9.68 9.85 -8.71
C ALA A 92 8.70 9.05 -7.83
N ILE A 93 9.15 8.52 -6.69
CA ILE A 93 8.30 7.82 -5.72
C ILE A 93 7.25 8.79 -5.14
N LEU A 94 7.66 9.99 -4.72
CA LEU A 94 6.74 11.00 -4.21
C LEU A 94 5.70 11.40 -5.25
N ALA A 95 6.11 11.71 -6.48
CA ALA A 95 5.20 12.06 -7.55
C ALA A 95 4.20 10.93 -7.86
N LYS A 96 4.65 9.67 -7.85
CA LYS A 96 3.78 8.51 -8.02
C LYS A 96 2.78 8.37 -6.87
N ALA A 97 3.24 8.52 -5.63
CA ALA A 97 2.39 8.45 -4.45
C ALA A 97 1.33 9.57 -4.44
N GLU A 98 1.69 10.79 -4.84
CA GLU A 98 0.75 11.91 -4.98
C GLU A 98 -0.32 11.61 -6.03
N LEU A 99 0.07 11.11 -7.21
CA LEU A 99 -0.85 10.72 -8.27
C LEU A 99 -1.80 9.59 -7.81
N GLU A 100 -1.28 8.59 -7.11
CA GLU A 100 -2.08 7.49 -6.57
C GLU A 100 -3.07 7.98 -5.52
N ALA A 101 -2.64 8.85 -4.60
CA ALA A 101 -3.49 9.47 -3.60
C ALA A 101 -4.61 10.28 -4.24
N GLU A 102 -4.30 11.11 -5.24
CA GLU A 102 -5.30 11.90 -5.97
C GLU A 102 -6.32 10.98 -6.67
N ASN A 103 -5.85 9.90 -7.29
CA ASN A 103 -6.73 8.91 -7.92
C ASN A 103 -7.65 8.20 -6.92
N ILE A 104 -7.14 7.88 -5.71
CA ILE A 104 -7.94 7.29 -4.64
C ILE A 104 -9.03 8.27 -4.20
N VAL A 105 -8.68 9.53 -3.93
CA VAL A 105 -9.64 10.57 -3.54
C VAL A 105 -10.70 10.76 -4.61
N ARG A 106 -10.30 10.86 -5.89
CA ARG A 106 -11.22 11.01 -7.02
C ARG A 106 -12.16 9.81 -7.16
N LYS A 107 -11.66 8.59 -6.96
CA LYS A 107 -12.50 7.37 -6.94
C LYS A 107 -13.48 7.38 -5.77
N ALA A 108 -13.03 7.79 -4.58
CA ALA A 108 -13.90 7.88 -3.41
C ALA A 108 -15.02 8.90 -3.61
N GLN A 109 -14.71 10.10 -4.14
CA GLN A 109 -15.69 11.13 -4.46
C GLN A 109 -16.75 10.63 -5.45
N ARG A 110 -16.34 9.99 -6.55
CA ARG A 110 -17.27 9.39 -7.51
C ARG A 110 -18.19 8.34 -6.88
N ARG A 111 -17.65 7.50 -6.00
CA ARG A 111 -18.45 6.51 -5.27
C ARG A 111 -19.47 7.18 -4.35
N VAL A 112 -19.08 8.24 -3.63
CA VAL A 112 -20.00 9.00 -2.77
C VAL A 112 -21.13 9.61 -3.58
N GLU A 113 -20.82 10.22 -4.73
CA GLU A 113 -21.81 10.79 -5.64
C GLU A 113 -22.78 9.71 -6.15
N GLU A 114 -22.25 8.58 -6.63
CA GLU A 114 -23.04 7.43 -7.06
C GLU A 114 -23.96 6.88 -5.96
N TYR A 115 -23.46 6.70 -4.73
CA TYR A 115 -24.29 6.25 -3.61
C TYR A 115 -25.35 7.27 -3.23
N THR A 116 -25.03 8.56 -3.33
CA THR A 116 -25.99 9.64 -3.05
C THR A 116 -27.12 9.64 -4.07
N GLU A 117 -26.80 9.52 -5.36
CA GLU A 117 -27.80 9.40 -6.43
C GLU A 117 -28.68 8.17 -6.24
N ARG A 118 -28.09 7.01 -5.92
CA ARG A 118 -28.83 5.78 -5.62
C ARG A 118 -29.75 5.94 -4.41
N ALA A 119 -29.27 6.55 -3.32
CA ALA A 119 -30.07 6.80 -2.13
C ALA A 119 -31.26 7.72 -2.43
N LEU A 120 -31.04 8.79 -3.20
CA LEU A 120 -32.11 9.69 -3.64
C LEU A 120 -33.12 8.98 -4.54
N ALA A 121 -32.67 8.11 -5.44
CA ALA A 121 -33.56 7.33 -6.30
C ALA A 121 -34.47 6.40 -5.49
N VAL A 122 -33.91 5.68 -4.51
CA VAL A 122 -34.68 4.81 -3.60
C VAL A 122 -35.67 5.63 -2.77
N ALA A 123 -35.26 6.76 -2.19
CA ALA A 123 -36.15 7.63 -1.43
C ALA A 123 -37.31 8.18 -2.29
N ARG A 124 -37.05 8.51 -3.57
CA ARG A 124 -38.12 8.91 -4.50
C ARG A 124 -39.08 7.76 -4.81
N GLN A 125 -38.56 6.56 -5.03
CA GLN A 125 -39.40 5.37 -5.26
C GLN A 125 -40.27 5.06 -4.05
N GLU A 126 -39.72 5.14 -2.84
CA GLU A 126 -40.46 4.98 -1.59
C GLU A 126 -41.58 6.02 -1.47
N ALA A 127 -41.28 7.30 -1.71
CA ALA A 127 -42.27 8.37 -1.65
C ALA A 127 -43.42 8.16 -2.66
N LEU A 128 -43.10 7.77 -3.89
CA LEU A 128 -44.10 7.48 -4.92
C LEU A 128 -44.94 6.25 -4.56
N PHE A 129 -44.32 5.18 -4.07
CA PHE A 129 -45.02 3.98 -3.63
C PHE A 129 -45.98 4.30 -2.48
N ARG A 130 -45.51 5.07 -1.48
CA ARG A 130 -46.32 5.50 -0.34
C ARG A 130 -47.51 6.35 -0.79
N ALA A 131 -47.30 7.31 -1.68
CA ALA A 131 -48.38 8.14 -2.22
C ALA A 131 -49.44 7.28 -2.93
N ARG A 132 -49.01 6.34 -3.78
CA ARG A 132 -49.89 5.42 -4.49
C ARG A 132 -50.66 4.50 -3.55
N LEU A 133 -50.02 4.02 -2.47
CA LEU A 133 -50.69 3.18 -1.49
C LEU A 133 -51.79 3.95 -0.74
N VAL A 134 -51.53 5.21 -0.38
CA VAL A 134 -52.54 6.08 0.26
C VAL A 134 -53.72 6.30 -0.68
N GLU A 135 -53.47 6.60 -1.95
CA GLU A 135 -54.51 6.77 -2.97
C GLU A 135 -55.39 5.51 -3.10
N ILE A 136 -54.78 4.32 -3.20
CA ILE A 136 -55.52 3.05 -3.25
C ILE A 136 -56.38 2.84 -2.00
N LEU A 137 -55.85 3.15 -0.82
CA LEU A 137 -56.59 3.00 0.44
C LEU A 137 -57.77 3.99 0.53
N ASP A 138 -57.59 5.21 0.05
CA ASP A 138 -58.67 6.21 -0.03
C ASP A 138 -59.77 5.77 -1.01
N ASP A 139 -59.40 5.20 -2.17
CA ASP A 139 -60.35 4.62 -3.13
C ASP A 139 -61.16 3.48 -2.51
N TYR A 140 -60.51 2.54 -1.81
CA TYR A 140 -61.20 1.45 -1.11
C TYR A 140 -62.14 1.97 -0.02
N LYS A 141 -61.71 2.99 0.73
CA LYS A 141 -62.55 3.62 1.75
C LYS A 141 -63.79 4.25 1.12
N ALA A 142 -63.64 5.00 0.01
CA ALA A 142 -64.75 5.61 -0.69
C ALA A 142 -65.75 4.56 -1.24
N LEU A 143 -65.24 3.42 -1.74
CA LEU A 143 -66.08 2.29 -2.17
C LEU A 143 -66.90 1.72 -1.01
N LEU A 144 -66.28 1.50 0.16
CA LEU A 144 -66.96 0.97 1.34
C LEU A 144 -68.00 1.96 1.90
N GLU A 145 -67.70 3.25 1.91
CA GLU A 145 -68.65 4.30 2.31
C GLU A 145 -69.86 4.34 1.38
N ARG A 146 -69.62 4.27 0.06
CA ARG A 146 -70.69 4.18 -0.94
C ARG A 146 -71.56 2.93 -0.73
N GLY A 147 -70.95 1.75 -0.55
CA GLY A 147 -71.71 0.52 -0.30
C GLY A 147 -72.53 0.57 0.99
N ARG A 148 -72.01 1.23 2.03
CA ARG A 148 -72.75 1.48 3.28
C ARG A 148 -73.93 2.42 3.05
N ASP A 149 -73.77 3.47 2.26
CA ASP A 149 -74.84 4.42 1.97
C ASP A 149 -75.92 3.80 1.08
N GLU A 150 -75.55 2.99 0.10
CA GLU A 150 -76.48 2.17 -0.70
C GLU A 150 -77.27 1.19 0.19
N ALA A 151 -76.59 0.49 1.11
CA ALA A 151 -77.26 -0.38 2.08
C ALA A 151 -78.24 0.39 2.97
N ARG A 152 -77.85 1.59 3.46
CA ARG A 152 -78.76 2.45 4.25
C ARG A 152 -79.97 2.91 3.45
N GLN A 153 -79.78 3.27 2.17
CA GLN A 153 -80.87 3.67 1.28
C GLN A 153 -81.83 2.51 1.02
N LEU A 154 -81.32 1.30 0.79
CA LEU A 154 -82.14 0.10 0.65
C LEU A 154 -82.91 -0.20 1.93
N THR A 155 -82.27 -0.15 3.10
CA THR A 155 -82.96 -0.34 4.39
C THR A 155 -84.05 0.71 4.60
N LYS A 156 -83.78 1.97 4.25
CA LYS A 156 -84.77 3.06 4.35
C LYS A 156 -85.95 2.83 3.39
N ALA A 157 -85.69 2.46 2.14
CA ALA A 157 -86.73 2.16 1.16
C ALA A 157 -87.58 0.94 1.58
N VAL A 158 -86.96 -0.08 2.14
CA VAL A 158 -87.66 -1.25 2.71
C VAL A 158 -88.51 -0.84 3.92
N ALA A 159 -88.02 0.04 4.79
CA ALA A 159 -88.79 0.55 5.92
C ALA A 159 -90.00 1.40 5.45
N GLU A 160 -89.82 2.29 4.47
CA GLU A 160 -90.91 3.08 3.89
C GLU A 160 -91.97 2.19 3.20
N LEU A 161 -91.55 1.15 2.47
CA LEU A 161 -92.45 0.14 1.91
C LEU A 161 -93.18 -0.69 2.98
N ALA A 162 -92.54 -0.97 4.10
CA ALA A 162 -93.16 -1.68 5.23
C ALA A 162 -94.18 -0.80 5.96
N ASP A 163 -93.88 0.49 6.12
CA ASP A 163 -94.81 1.47 6.69
C ASP A 163 -96.03 1.71 5.77
N ASP A 164 -95.82 1.76 4.45
CA ASP A 164 -96.90 1.83 3.45
C ASP A 164 -97.77 0.55 3.44
N ALA A 165 -97.17 -0.63 3.64
CA ALA A 165 -97.89 -1.90 3.76
C ALA A 165 -98.65 -2.03 5.09
N ALA A 166 -98.12 -1.50 6.19
CA ALA A 166 -98.79 -1.43 7.48
C ALA A 166 -99.97 -0.45 7.45
N ALA A 167 -99.84 0.67 6.75
CA ALA A 167 -100.95 1.62 6.53
C ALA A 167 -102.07 1.05 5.63
N ALA A 168 -101.79 0.02 4.83
CA ALA A 168 -102.78 -0.70 4.02
C ALA A 168 -103.47 -1.85 4.78
N ALA A 169 -102.96 -2.24 5.95
CA ALA A 169 -103.46 -3.34 6.77
C ALA A 169 -104.14 -2.84 8.05
N ASP A 170 -105.13 -1.94 7.90
CA ASP A 170 -106.11 -1.64 8.95
C ASP A 170 -107.44 -2.28 8.53
N PHE A 171 -107.66 -3.54 8.92
CA PHE A 171 -109.00 -4.08 9.13
C PHE A 171 -109.01 -5.02 10.33
N ASP A 172 -109.88 -4.65 11.24
CA ASP A 172 -110.05 -5.08 12.62
C ASP A 172 -110.75 -6.45 12.76
N ASP A 173 -110.69 -6.97 13.99
CA ASP A 173 -111.75 -7.74 14.67
C ASP A 173 -111.85 -9.27 14.43
N LEU A 174 -111.26 -10.10 15.31
CA LEU A 174 -111.92 -10.60 16.54
C LEU A 174 -111.19 -11.79 17.21
N ALA A 175 -111.34 -11.78 18.52
CA ALA A 175 -110.71 -12.55 19.59
C ALA A 175 -111.02 -14.06 19.70
N GLU A 176 -110.18 -14.69 20.53
CA GLU A 176 -110.39 -15.81 21.48
C GLU A 176 -110.95 -17.15 20.97
N ASP A 177 -110.18 -18.25 21.15
CA ASP A 177 -110.22 -19.01 22.41
C ASP A 177 -109.19 -20.19 22.45
N GLY A 178 -108.70 -20.52 23.65
CA GLY A 178 -108.33 -21.90 24.02
C GLY A 178 -106.84 -22.29 24.10
N LEU A 179 -106.25 -22.10 25.28
CA LEU A 179 -105.11 -22.89 25.81
C LEU A 179 -105.58 -24.34 26.13
N PRO A 180 -104.68 -25.36 26.09
CA PRO A 180 -103.91 -25.68 27.29
C PRO A 180 -102.44 -26.11 27.07
N ALA A 181 -101.75 -26.11 28.19
CA ALA A 181 -100.34 -26.43 28.43
C ALA A 181 -99.94 -27.88 28.14
N ASP A 182 -98.66 -28.10 27.85
CA ASP A 182 -97.89 -29.21 28.45
C ASP A 182 -96.37 -28.93 28.43
N GLU A 183 -95.68 -29.64 29.31
CA GLU A 183 -94.48 -29.31 30.08
C GLU A 183 -93.13 -29.53 29.38
N GLY A 184 -92.07 -28.86 29.89
CA GLY A 184 -90.66 -29.20 29.62
C GLY A 184 -90.26 -30.56 30.24
N PRO A 185 -89.01 -31.04 30.06
CA PRO A 185 -87.81 -30.40 30.63
C PRO A 185 -86.61 -30.36 29.66
N ALA A 186 -85.76 -29.32 29.66
CA ALA A 186 -84.60 -29.06 30.53
C ALA A 186 -83.38 -30.00 30.34
N GLY A 187 -82.25 -29.41 29.91
CA GLY A 187 -80.97 -29.57 30.59
C GLY A 187 -79.82 -30.29 29.87
N GLY A 188 -78.77 -29.50 29.54
CA GLY A 188 -77.33 -29.80 29.64
C GLY A 188 -76.74 -30.83 28.67
N ASP A 189 -75.44 -30.84 28.37
CA ASP A 189 -74.31 -29.93 28.55
C ASP A 189 -73.26 -30.36 27.50
N GLU A 190 -72.22 -29.54 27.39
CA GLU A 190 -70.97 -29.67 26.65
C GLU A 190 -70.45 -31.11 26.41
N ASP A 191 -69.88 -31.35 25.23
CA ASP A 191 -68.58 -32.01 25.13
C ASP A 191 -67.94 -31.67 23.77
N ALA A 192 -66.81 -30.98 23.87
CA ALA A 192 -65.83 -30.85 22.81
C ALA A 192 -65.11 -32.20 22.66
N ASP A 193 -64.96 -32.69 21.43
CA ASP A 193 -63.75 -33.39 21.01
C ASP A 193 -63.75 -33.70 19.50
N ASP A 194 -62.52 -33.74 19.00
CA ASP A 194 -62.03 -34.58 17.90
C ASP A 194 -62.06 -34.05 16.45
N TRP A 195 -60.89 -33.57 16.01
CA TRP A 195 -60.35 -34.02 14.72
C TRP A 195 -58.83 -34.24 14.80
N PRO A 196 -58.31 -35.43 14.43
CA PRO A 196 -56.90 -35.76 14.46
C PRO A 196 -56.19 -35.59 13.10
N GLY A 197 -54.90 -35.22 13.15
CA GLY A 197 -53.84 -35.62 12.21
C GLY A 197 -53.66 -34.82 10.91
N ASP A 198 -52.45 -34.29 10.69
CA ASP A 198 -51.52 -34.94 9.76
C ASP A 198 -50.06 -34.54 10.08
N HIS A 199 -49.22 -35.55 10.13
CA HIS A 199 -47.76 -35.43 10.17
C HIS A 199 -47.25 -35.01 8.79
N ARG A 200 -46.14 -34.26 8.75
CA ARG A 200 -45.05 -34.62 7.83
C ARG A 200 -43.72 -34.03 8.23
N ASP A 201 -42.76 -34.93 8.13
CA ASP A 201 -41.32 -34.80 8.33
C ASP A 201 -40.66 -33.69 7.51
N GLY A 202 -39.52 -33.22 8.02
CA GLY A 202 -38.59 -32.37 7.29
C GLY A 202 -37.56 -31.75 8.22
N ALA A 203 -36.66 -32.59 8.75
CA ALA A 203 -35.37 -32.12 9.25
C ALA A 203 -34.56 -31.58 8.07
N ASP A 204 -33.94 -30.41 8.22
CA ASP A 204 -32.70 -30.02 7.53
C ASP A 204 -32.04 -28.89 8.34
N ASP A 205 -30.99 -29.31 9.06
CA ASP A 205 -29.75 -28.62 9.45
C ASP A 205 -29.68 -27.09 9.27
N PHE A 206 -29.74 -26.38 10.40
CA PHE A 206 -29.12 -25.06 10.54
C PHE A 206 -27.71 -25.23 11.09
N ASP A 207 -26.74 -25.45 10.20
CA ASP A 207 -25.33 -25.25 10.51
C ASP A 207 -25.06 -23.73 10.61
N ALA A 208 -24.88 -23.26 11.83
CA ALA A 208 -24.39 -21.92 12.12
C ALA A 208 -22.86 -21.95 12.22
N ASP A 209 -22.18 -22.12 11.08
CA ASP A 209 -20.73 -21.93 10.95
C ASP A 209 -20.44 -21.23 9.62
N ASP A 210 -20.66 -19.92 9.58
CA ASP A 210 -20.16 -19.06 8.49
C ASP A 210 -19.76 -17.69 9.05
N LEU A 211 -18.72 -17.70 9.90
CA LEU A 211 -17.95 -16.51 10.28
C LEU A 211 -16.54 -16.66 9.70
N ASP A 212 -16.42 -16.39 8.40
CA ASP A 212 -15.13 -16.19 7.73
C ASP A 212 -14.47 -14.89 8.23
N LEU A 213 -13.76 -15.00 9.35
CA LEU A 213 -12.70 -14.07 9.72
C LEU A 213 -11.40 -14.57 9.10
N GLU A 214 -11.02 -14.01 7.94
CA GLU A 214 -9.71 -14.31 7.34
C GLU A 214 -8.56 -13.94 8.30
N PRO A 215 -7.61 -14.86 8.56
CA PRO A 215 -6.43 -14.55 9.35
C PRO A 215 -5.43 -13.70 8.54
N THR A 216 -5.06 -12.58 9.13
CA THR A 216 -3.97 -11.68 8.75
C THR A 216 -2.79 -12.37 8.05
N ARG A 217 -2.48 -11.91 6.83
CA ARG A 217 -1.31 -12.31 6.05
C ARG A 217 -0.02 -12.22 6.89
N ARG A 218 0.63 -13.38 6.99
CA ARG A 218 2.02 -13.60 7.39
C ARG A 218 2.93 -12.61 6.66
N MET A 219 3.64 -11.75 7.40
CA MET A 219 4.76 -11.01 6.85
C MET A 219 5.87 -11.99 6.44
N GLU A 220 6.21 -11.98 5.15
CA GLU A 220 7.40 -12.61 4.60
C GLU A 220 8.65 -12.04 5.27
N ALA A 221 9.35 -12.89 6.03
CA ALA A 221 10.69 -12.60 6.49
C ALA A 221 11.65 -12.68 5.29
N VAL A 222 12.19 -11.52 4.94
CA VAL A 222 13.25 -11.30 3.96
C VAL A 222 14.44 -12.23 4.24
N ARG A 223 14.73 -13.10 3.27
CA ARG A 223 15.93 -13.93 3.16
C ARG A 223 17.17 -13.02 3.13
N ARG A 224 18.06 -13.11 4.13
CA ARG A 224 19.42 -12.55 4.01
C ARG A 224 20.31 -13.54 3.24
N PRO A 225 21.11 -13.09 2.26
CA PRO A 225 22.15 -13.92 1.66
C PRO A 225 23.37 -13.98 2.60
N GLY A 226 24.14 -15.07 2.45
CA GLY A 226 25.12 -15.54 3.42
C GLY A 226 26.38 -14.71 3.59
N THR A 227 27.01 -14.96 4.73
CA THR A 227 28.42 -14.69 5.01
C THR A 227 29.07 -16.03 5.37
N GLU A 228 29.65 -16.67 4.37
CA GLU A 228 30.79 -17.57 4.51
C GLU A 228 32.03 -16.83 3.99
N ALA A 229 33.19 -17.12 4.61
CA ALA A 229 34.51 -16.48 4.52
C ALA A 229 34.77 -15.29 5.46
#